data_AF-A0A8T7FBH8-F1
#
_entry.id   AF-A0A8T7FBH8-F1
#
_cell.length_a   1.000
_cell.length_b   1.000
_cell.length_c   1.000
_cell.angle_alpha   90.00
_cell.angle_beta   90.00
_cell.angle_gamma   90.00
#
_symmetry.space_group_name_H-M   'P 1'
#
loop_
_entity.id
_entity.type
_entity.pdbx_description
1 polymer ?
#
loop_
_entity_poly.entity_id
_entity_poly.type
_entity_poly.pdbx_seq_one_letter_code
_entity_poly.pdbx_strand_id
1 'polypeptide(L)'
;MSGVIQISGAAMVDNFDYYKFEFRPLGGEWSFIQSYDNAVLGGALGSWNTGTAAPGEYEFRLVVVDTIGNYPEPCVIRLIVQ
;
A
#
# COMPACT_ATOMS: atom_id res chain seq x y z
N MET A 1 2.49 -19.23 6.72
CA MET A 1 3.77 -19.27 5.98
C MET A 1 4.08 -17.83 5.61
N SER A 2 5.23 -17.26 5.99
CA SER A 2 5.55 -15.87 5.58
C SER A 2 5.68 -15.76 4.07
N GLY A 3 4.83 -14.93 3.44
CA GLY A 3 4.87 -14.64 2.01
C GLY A 3 5.36 -13.21 1.74
N VAL A 4 6.04 -13.02 0.62
CA VAL A 4 6.30 -11.67 0.10
C VAL A 4 5.28 -11.41 -1.00
N ILE A 5 4.37 -10.46 -0.77
CA ILE A 5 3.39 -10.02 -1.77
C ILE A 5 4.05 -8.95 -2.64
N GLN A 6 4.13 -9.18 -3.94
CA GLN A 6 4.58 -8.18 -4.92
C GLN A 6 3.38 -7.32 -5.34
N ILE A 7 3.56 -6.01 -5.32
CA ILE A 7 2.52 -5.04 -5.67
C ILE A 7 2.92 -4.38 -6.98
N SER A 8 2.01 -4.41 -7.95
CA SER A 8 2.21 -3.79 -9.26
C SER A 8 1.02 -2.92 -9.63
N GLY A 9 1.29 -1.86 -10.38
CA GLY A 9 0.30 -0.85 -10.75
C GLY A 9 0.96 0.46 -11.16
N ALA A 10 0.23 1.56 -10.99
CA ALA A 10 0.71 2.92 -11.17
C ALA A 10 0.49 3.73 -9.89
N ALA A 11 1.44 4.59 -9.55
CA ALA A 11 1.39 5.53 -8.45
C ALA A 11 1.92 6.88 -8.94
N MET A 12 1.01 7.70 -9.45
CA MET A 12 1.29 9.06 -9.91
C MET A 12 0.09 9.96 -9.65
N VAL A 13 0.36 11.22 -9.33
CA VAL A 13 -0.59 12.33 -9.27
C VAL A 13 0.14 13.61 -9.69
N ASP A 14 -0.59 14.66 -10.02
CA ASP A 14 0.01 15.99 -10.19
C ASP A 14 0.67 16.44 -8.88
N ASN A 15 1.83 17.11 -8.98
CA ASN A 15 2.64 17.50 -7.83
C ASN A 15 2.98 16.32 -6.89
N PHE A 16 3.23 15.13 -7.43
CA PHE A 16 3.62 13.94 -6.67
C PHE A 16 4.75 14.23 -5.66
N ASP A 17 4.58 13.71 -4.45
CA ASP A 17 5.61 13.72 -3.40
C ASP A 17 6.06 12.29 -3.08
N TYR A 18 5.13 11.45 -2.63
CA TYR A 18 5.41 10.04 -2.35
C TYR A 18 4.14 9.20 -2.48
N TYR A 19 4.31 7.88 -2.55
CA TYR A 19 3.21 6.95 -2.24
C TYR A 19 3.60 6.03 -1.10
N LYS A 20 2.59 5.50 -0.42
CA LYS A 20 2.76 4.56 0.70
C LYS A 20 1.76 3.42 0.63
N PHE A 21 2.18 2.31 1.22
CA PHE A 21 1.35 1.14 1.45
C PHE A 21 0.92 1.09 2.90
N GLU A 22 -0.36 0.80 3.11
CA GLU A 22 -0.94 0.62 4.42
C GLU A 22 -1.83 -0.61 4.43
N PHE A 23 -1.95 -1.24 5.60
CA PHE A 23 -2.82 -2.39 5.82
C PHE A 23 -3.55 -2.29 7.15
N ARG A 24 -4.66 -2.99 7.28
CA ARG A 24 -5.37 -3.16 8.55
C ARG A 24 -6.06 -4.51 8.63
N PRO A 25 -6.22 -5.11 9.82
CA PRO A 25 -7.22 -6.14 10.02
C PRO A 25 -8.61 -5.61 9.66
N LEU A 26 -9.54 -6.48 9.29
CA LEU A 26 -10.93 -6.07 9.05
C LEU A 26 -11.50 -5.31 10.26
N GLY A 27 -11.95 -4.08 10.04
CA GLY A 27 -12.48 -3.20 11.10
C GLY A 27 -11.44 -2.61 12.05
N GLY A 28 -10.15 -2.82 11.81
CA GLY A 28 -9.05 -2.26 12.59
C GLY A 28 -8.54 -0.90 12.09
N GLU A 29 -7.41 -0.49 12.65
CA GLU A 29 -6.69 0.74 12.30
C GLU A 29 -5.65 0.51 11.21
N TRP A 30 -5.44 1.52 10.36
CA TRP A 30 -4.43 1.49 9.31
C TRP A 30 -3.02 1.54 9.90
N SER A 31 -2.18 0.62 9.43
CA SER A 31 -0.77 0.50 9.79
C SER A 31 0.10 0.74 8.56
N PHE A 32 1.17 1.52 8.74
CA PHE A 32 2.16 1.78 7.71
C PHE A 32 2.99 0.52 7.39
N ILE A 33 3.27 0.30 6.10
CA ILE A 33 4.19 -0.75 5.64
C ILE A 33 5.49 -0.10 5.16
N GLN A 34 5.40 0.70 4.09
CA GLN A 34 6.53 1.31 3.40
C GLN A 34 6.06 2.47 2.53
N SER A 35 6.96 3.41 2.24
CA SER A 35 6.76 4.52 1.29
C SER A 35 7.89 4.59 0.27
N TYR A 36 7.58 5.24 -0.85
CA TYR A 36 8.47 5.43 -1.99
C TYR A 36 8.26 6.84 -2.55
N ASP A 37 9.35 7.48 -2.93
CA ASP A 37 9.47 8.87 -3.40
C ASP A 37 9.65 8.97 -4.93
N ASN A 38 9.52 7.85 -5.63
CA ASN A 38 9.67 7.79 -7.08
C ASN A 38 8.35 7.39 -7.72
N ALA A 39 7.72 8.30 -8.46
CA ALA A 39 6.46 8.02 -9.16
C ALA A 39 6.62 6.87 -10.17
N VAL A 40 5.59 6.04 -10.30
CA VAL A 40 5.59 4.88 -11.21
C VAL A 40 4.37 4.96 -12.13
N LEU A 41 4.60 5.02 -13.44
CA LEU A 41 3.53 5.08 -14.45
C LEU A 41 2.92 3.70 -14.77
N GLY A 42 3.57 2.63 -14.32
CA GLY A 42 3.18 1.25 -14.55
C GLY A 42 4.33 0.30 -14.21
N GLY A 43 4.04 -0.82 -13.55
CA GLY A 43 5.03 -1.84 -13.21
C GLY A 43 5.07 -2.15 -11.72
N ALA A 44 6.25 -2.50 -11.19
CA ALA A 44 6.41 -2.82 -9.78
C ALA A 44 6.38 -1.54 -8.92
N LEU A 45 5.48 -1.52 -7.93
CA LEU A 45 5.40 -0.46 -6.92
C LEU A 45 6.15 -0.83 -5.64
N GLY A 46 6.42 -2.12 -5.42
CA GLY A 46 7.16 -2.59 -4.26
C GLY A 46 6.62 -3.91 -3.76
N SER A 47 6.96 -4.22 -2.50
CA SER A 47 6.56 -5.49 -1.90
C SER A 47 6.20 -5.34 -0.43
N TRP A 48 5.36 -6.25 0.04
CA TRP A 48 5.01 -6.37 1.45
C TRP A 48 5.39 -7.75 1.97
N ASN A 49 6.26 -7.80 2.97
CA ASN A 49 6.56 -9.02 3.71
C ASN A 49 5.47 -9.25 4.77
N THR A 50 4.59 -10.21 4.54
CA THR A 50 3.47 -10.53 5.44
C THR A 50 3.87 -11.41 6.62
N GLY A 51 5.13 -11.84 6.70
CA GLY A 51 5.61 -12.70 7.80
C GLY A 51 5.53 -12.05 9.18
N THR A 52 5.37 -10.74 9.25
CA THR A 52 5.16 -9.98 10.49
C THR A 52 3.68 -9.82 10.85
N ALA A 53 2.75 -10.11 9.93
CA ALA A 53 1.33 -10.06 10.17
C ALA A 53 0.81 -11.43 10.64
N ALA A 54 -0.18 -11.43 11.54
CA ALA A 54 -0.87 -12.65 11.92
C ALA A 54 -1.67 -13.19 10.71
N PRO A 55 -1.86 -14.52 10.59
CA PRO A 55 -2.77 -15.07 9.60
C PRO A 55 -4.20 -14.52 9.80
N GLY A 56 -4.87 -14.13 8.71
CA GLY A 56 -6.20 -13.53 8.78
C GLY A 56 -6.58 -12.72 7.54
N GLU A 57 -7.77 -12.10 7.60
CA GLU A 57 -8.27 -11.20 6.57
C GLU A 57 -7.84 -9.76 6.85
N TYR A 58 -7.30 -9.11 5.82
CA TYR A 58 -6.79 -7.75 5.87
C TYR A 58 -7.35 -6.91 4.73
N GLU A 59 -7.44 -5.61 4.97
CA GLU A 59 -7.57 -4.60 3.94
C GLU A 59 -6.20 -3.96 3.69
N PHE A 60 -5.89 -3.73 2.41
CA PHE A 60 -4.67 -3.08 1.95
C PHE A 60 -5.04 -1.90 1.08
N ARG A 61 -4.25 -0.81 1.17
CA ARG A 61 -4.41 0.35 0.29
C ARG A 61 -3.07 0.93 -0.15
N LEU A 62 -3.10 1.50 -1.35
CA LEU A 62 -2.10 2.40 -1.89
C LEU A 62 -2.59 3.83 -1.70
N VAL A 63 -1.79 4.68 -1.05
CA VAL A 63 -2.07 6.12 -0.90
C VAL A 63 -0.99 6.89 -1.66
N VAL A 64 -1.38 7.71 -2.62
CA VAL A 64 -0.48 8.58 -3.39
C VAL A 64 -0.67 10.01 -2.89
N VAL A 65 0.40 10.65 -2.43
CA VAL A 65 0.39 11.94 -1.74
C VAL A 65 1.08 12.99 -2.61
N ASP A 66 0.47 14.17 -2.73
CA ASP A 66 1.06 15.33 -3.39
C ASP A 66 1.94 16.16 -2.42
N THR A 67 2.69 17.12 -2.97
CA THR A 67 3.64 17.96 -2.21
C THR A 67 2.98 18.89 -1.18
N ILE A 68 1.65 18.98 -1.17
CA ILE A 68 0.89 19.75 -0.16
C ILE A 68 0.08 18.83 0.78
N GLY A 69 0.27 17.51 0.68
CA GLY A 69 -0.29 16.51 1.59
C GLY A 69 -1.68 15.99 1.22
N ASN A 70 -2.24 16.35 0.06
CA ASN A 70 -3.51 15.76 -0.40
C ASN A 70 -3.27 14.38 -1.02
N TYR A 71 -4.30 13.56 -0.99
CA TYR A 71 -4.32 12.27 -1.66
C TYR A 71 -5.73 11.99 -2.20
N PRO A 72 -5.84 11.39 -3.40
CA PRO A 72 -7.14 10.94 -3.91
C PRO A 72 -7.69 9.82 -3.04
N GLU A 73 -8.98 9.50 -3.20
CA GLU A 73 -9.59 8.38 -2.49
C GLU A 73 -8.80 7.08 -2.75
N PRO A 74 -8.21 6.45 -1.71
CA PRO A 74 -7.39 5.26 -1.89
C PRO A 74 -8.22 4.07 -2.35
N CYS A 75 -7.71 3.29 -3.30
CA CYS A 75 -8.26 1.98 -3.60
C CYS A 75 -7.95 1.02 -2.44
N VAL A 76 -9.00 0.46 -1.84
CA VAL A 76 -8.89 -0.55 -0.77
C VAL A 76 -9.22 -1.92 -1.34
N ILE A 77 -8.32 -2.87 -1.17
CA ILE A 77 -8.53 -4.28 -1.56
C ILE A 77 -8.51 -5.17 -0.32
N ARG A 78 -9.18 -6.31 -0.40
CA ARG A 78 -9.14 -7.35 0.63
C ARG A 78 -8.21 -8.47 0.22
N LEU A 79 -7.44 -8.97 1.18
CA LEU A 79 -6.53 -10.09 1.00
C LEU A 79 -6.48 -10.97 2.24
N ILE A 80 -6.04 -12.21 2.06
CA ILE A 80 -5.87 -13.20 3.14
C ILE A 80 -4.38 -13.44 3.33
N VAL A 81 -3.90 -13.26 4.56
CA VAL A 81 -2.55 -13.64 5.00
C VAL A 81 -2.62 -15.06 5.61
N GLN A 82 -1.69 -15.95 5.23
CA GLN A 82 -1.65 -17.37 5.62
C GLN A 82 -0.43 -17.76 6.45
#